data_AF-A0A3B9VBY6-F1
#
_entry.id   AF-A0A3B9VBY6-F1
#
_cell.length_a   1.000
_cell.length_b   1.000
_cell.length_c   1.000
_cell.angle_alpha   90.00
_cell.angle_beta   90.00
_cell.angle_gamma   90.00
#
_symmetry.space_group_name_H-M   'P 1'
#
loop_
_entity.id
_entity.type
_entity.pdbx_description
1 polymer ?
#
loop_
_entity_poly.entity_id
_entity_poly.type
_entity_poly.pdbx_seq_one_letter_code
_entity_poly.pdbx_strand_id
1 'polypeptide(L)'
;MDGESLDIKHDRLQRLKELFPEVFTESQVDWEKLKAVFGEDINFANERYVLNWAGKSDAFKVLQQPTTATLKPVPEESVLTTPLIPLLDKEGS
;
A
#
# COMPACT_ATOMS: atom_id res chain seq x y z
N MET A 1 -21.95 1.36 -0.33
CA MET A 1 -20.57 1.87 -0.34
C MET A 1 -19.71 0.64 -0.43
N ASP A 2 -19.17 0.39 -1.61
CA ASP A 2 -18.41 -0.83 -1.89
C ASP A 2 -17.07 -0.71 -1.16
N GLY A 3 -16.89 -1.53 -0.13
CA GLY A 3 -15.72 -1.55 0.77
C GLY A 3 -14.46 -2.10 0.09
N GLU A 4 -14.20 -1.64 -1.13
CA GLU A 4 -13.04 -1.98 -1.93
C GLU A 4 -11.84 -1.22 -1.39
N SER A 5 -10.83 -1.94 -0.91
CA SER A 5 -9.53 -1.37 -0.57
C SER A 5 -8.88 -0.77 -1.82
N LEU A 6 -8.18 0.35 -1.68
CA LEU A 6 -7.53 1.08 -2.79
C LEU A 6 -6.63 0.15 -3.62
N ASP A 7 -6.78 0.17 -4.95
CA ASP A 7 -5.88 -0.54 -5.87
C ASP A 7 -4.54 0.22 -5.98
N ILE A 8 -3.67 -0.03 -5.02
CA ILE A 8 -2.33 0.56 -4.92
C ILE A 8 -1.49 0.26 -6.18
N LYS A 9 -1.71 -0.90 -6.81
CA LYS A 9 -0.94 -1.28 -8.00
C LYS A 9 -1.35 -0.42 -9.20
N HIS A 10 -2.65 -0.22 -9.40
CA HIS A 10 -3.15 0.63 -10.48
C HIS A 10 -2.68 2.09 -10.32
N ASP A 11 -2.80 2.66 -9.11
CA ASP A 11 -2.34 4.02 -8.82
C ASP A 11 -0.83 4.18 -9.09
N ARG A 12 0.00 3.21 -8.67
CA ARG A 12 1.45 3.22 -8.95
C ARG A 12 1.74 3.16 -10.45
N LEU A 13 1.03 2.34 -11.21
CA LEU A 13 1.20 2.23 -12.66
C LEU A 13 0.79 3.53 -13.36
N GLN A 14 -0.29 4.18 -12.91
CA GLN A 14 -0.71 5.46 -13.45
C GLN A 14 0.32 6.55 -13.19
N ARG A 15 0.83 6.68 -11.96
CA ARG A 15 1.90 7.64 -11.64
C ARG A 15 3.17 7.38 -12.45
N LEU A 16 3.53 6.11 -12.66
CA LEU A 16 4.67 5.75 -13.50
C LEU A 16 4.44 6.19 -14.96
N LYS A 17 3.21 6.02 -15.47
CA LYS A 17 2.81 6.44 -16.82
C LYS A 17 2.80 7.96 -16.99
N GLU A 18 2.46 8.71 -15.95
CA GLU A 18 2.52 10.17 -15.95
C GLU A 18 3.97 10.69 -16.04
N LEU A 19 4.91 10.00 -15.40
CA LEU A 19 6.33 10.38 -15.39
C LEU A 19 7.08 9.92 -16.63
N PHE A 20 6.82 8.70 -17.10
CA PHE A 20 7.55 8.06 -18.21
C PHE A 20 6.57 7.40 -19.18
N PRO A 21 5.73 8.16 -19.91
CA PRO A 21 4.73 7.57 -20.81
C PRO A 21 5.36 6.70 -21.91
N GLU A 22 6.57 7.01 -22.34
CA GLU A 22 7.32 6.30 -23.37
C GLU A 22 7.68 4.85 -23.00
N VAL A 23 7.72 4.51 -21.70
CA VAL A 23 8.03 3.14 -21.26
C VAL A 23 6.83 2.20 -21.35
N PHE A 24 5.65 2.71 -21.74
CA PHE A 24 4.46 1.90 -21.93
C PHE A 24 4.23 1.57 -23.41
N THR A 25 4.03 0.30 -23.72
CA THR A 25 3.63 -0.19 -25.04
C THR A 25 2.40 -1.08 -24.85
N GLU A 26 1.33 -0.85 -25.62
CA GLU A 26 0.08 -1.66 -25.56
C GLU A 26 -0.51 -1.82 -24.13
N SER A 27 -0.40 -0.76 -23.30
CA SER A 27 -0.85 -0.75 -21.90
C SER A 27 -0.02 -1.61 -20.94
N GLN A 28 1.12 -2.12 -21.37
CA GLN A 28 2.10 -2.83 -20.54
C GLN A 28 3.41 -2.05 -20.45
N VAL A 29 4.19 -2.30 -19.39
CA VAL A 29 5.53 -1.71 -19.24
C VAL A 29 6.50 -2.48 -20.14
N ASP A 30 7.12 -1.77 -21.06
CA ASP A 30 8.14 -2.26 -21.96
C ASP A 30 9.51 -2.16 -21.27
N TRP A 31 10.09 -3.32 -20.97
CA TRP A 31 11.34 -3.41 -20.22
C TRP A 31 12.55 -2.85 -21.00
N GLU A 32 12.54 -2.95 -22.33
CA GLU A 32 13.61 -2.39 -23.14
C GLU A 32 13.58 -0.86 -23.12
N LYS A 33 12.38 -0.27 -23.22
CA LYS A 33 12.21 1.18 -23.12
C LYS A 33 12.46 1.71 -21.73
N LEU A 34 12.02 1.00 -20.68
CA LEU A 34 12.35 1.35 -19.31
C LEU A 34 13.87 1.39 -19.12
N LYS A 35 14.57 0.35 -19.60
CA LYS A 35 16.04 0.34 -19.55
C LYS A 35 16.68 1.49 -20.32
N ALA A 36 16.15 1.81 -21.50
CA ALA A 36 16.65 2.91 -22.31
C ALA A 36 16.47 4.29 -21.63
N VAL A 37 15.36 4.48 -20.91
CA VAL A 37 15.08 5.74 -20.17
C VAL A 37 16.02 5.93 -18.98
N PHE A 38 16.30 4.86 -18.22
CA PHE A 38 17.21 4.96 -17.06
C PHE A 38 18.70 4.78 -17.42
N GLY A 39 19.03 4.31 -18.62
CA GLY A 39 20.39 4.26 -19.14
C GLY A 39 21.38 3.51 -18.22
N GLU A 40 22.51 4.17 -17.91
CA GLU A 40 23.61 3.63 -17.08
C GLU A 40 23.33 3.67 -15.57
N ASP A 41 22.26 4.34 -15.13
CA ASP A 41 21.88 4.43 -13.70
C ASP A 41 21.22 3.14 -13.18
N ILE A 42 21.08 2.12 -14.03
CA ILE A 42 20.55 0.81 -13.66
C ILE A 42 21.68 -0.02 -13.05
N ASN A 43 21.85 0.13 -11.74
CA ASN A 43 22.81 -0.66 -11.00
C ASN A 43 22.32 -2.11 -10.83
N PHE A 44 22.89 -3.04 -11.59
CA PHE A 44 22.71 -4.48 -11.39
C PHE A 44 23.62 -5.07 -10.32
N ALA A 45 24.41 -4.24 -9.61
CA ALA A 45 25.18 -4.73 -8.48
C ALA A 45 24.19 -5.36 -7.52
N ASN A 46 24.20 -6.69 -7.53
CA ASN A 46 23.47 -7.55 -6.63
C ASN A 46 23.74 -7.00 -5.23
N GLU A 47 22.81 -6.19 -4.72
CA GLU A 47 22.97 -5.52 -3.44
C GLU A 47 23.36 -6.62 -2.48
N ARG A 48 24.57 -6.52 -1.92
CA ARG A 48 25.23 -7.65 -1.25
C ARG A 48 24.43 -8.21 -0.07
N TYR A 49 23.33 -7.54 0.29
CA TYR A 49 22.45 -7.81 1.41
C TYR A 49 20.97 -7.79 1.01
N VAL A 50 20.57 -8.58 0.00
CA VAL A 50 19.14 -8.88 -0.20
C VAL A 50 18.72 -10.00 0.76
N LEU A 51 17.78 -9.71 1.65
CA LEU A 51 17.09 -10.76 2.42
C LEU A 51 16.21 -11.57 1.46
N ASN A 52 16.65 -12.77 1.10
CA ASN A 52 15.92 -13.70 0.25
C ASN A 52 15.45 -14.90 1.08
N TRP A 53 14.17 -15.26 0.97
CA TRP A 53 13.56 -16.36 1.70
C TRP A 53 12.43 -16.99 0.86
N ALA A 54 12.17 -18.28 1.07
CA ALA A 54 11.18 -19.03 0.30
C ALA A 54 9.76 -18.47 0.53
N GLY A 55 9.10 -18.00 -0.52
CA GLY A 55 7.76 -17.40 -0.45
C GLY A 55 7.75 -15.87 -0.30
N LYS A 56 8.91 -15.19 -0.30
CA LYS A 56 8.99 -13.71 -0.28
C LYS A 56 8.08 -13.08 -1.33
N SER A 57 8.20 -13.53 -2.58
CA SER A 57 7.40 -13.02 -3.69
C SER A 57 5.90 -13.24 -3.49
N ASP A 58 5.49 -14.37 -2.93
CA ASP A 58 4.08 -14.68 -2.71
C ASP A 58 3.50 -13.87 -1.55
N ALA A 59 4.27 -13.65 -0.49
CA ALA A 59 3.88 -12.73 0.58
C ALA A 59 3.68 -11.31 0.06
N PHE A 60 4.55 -10.81 -0.82
CA PHE A 60 4.36 -9.50 -1.46
C PHE A 60 3.11 -9.43 -2.32
N LYS A 61 2.73 -10.50 -3.02
CA LYS A 61 1.48 -10.55 -3.79
C LYS A 61 0.28 -10.43 -2.86
N VAL A 62 0.23 -11.21 -1.78
CA VAL A 62 -0.86 -11.19 -0.80
C VAL A 62 -0.98 -9.82 -0.14
N LEU A 63 0.14 -9.18 0.19
CA LEU A 63 0.18 -7.85 0.80
C LEU A 63 -0.41 -6.76 -0.11
N GLN A 64 -0.32 -6.93 -1.43
CA GLN A 64 -0.90 -6.01 -2.41
C GLN A 64 -2.36 -6.32 -2.74
N GLN A 65 -2.92 -7.42 -2.25
CA GLN A 65 -4.31 -7.77 -2.51
C GLN A 65 -5.25 -6.89 -1.66
N PRO A 66 -6.27 -6.26 -2.27
CA PRO A 66 -7.28 -5.54 -1.52
C PRO A 66 -8.08 -6.52 -0.65
N THR A 67 -8.45 -6.06 0.55
CA THR A 67 -9.32 -6.82 1.46
C THR A 67 -10.72 -6.22 1.46
N THR A 68 -11.73 -7.08 1.50
CA THR A 68 -13.13 -6.71 1.72
C THR A 68 -13.55 -6.89 3.19
N ALA A 69 -12.62 -7.32 4.05
CA ALA A 69 -12.88 -7.53 5.46
C ALA A 69 -13.01 -6.20 6.22
N THR A 70 -14.00 -6.10 7.10
CA THR A 70 -14.20 -4.96 7.99
C THR A 70 -13.70 -5.29 9.39
N LEU A 71 -12.90 -4.39 9.98
CA LEU A 71 -12.46 -4.53 11.38
C LEU A 71 -13.65 -4.36 12.33
N LYS A 72 -13.70 -5.18 13.39
CA LYS A 72 -14.64 -5.01 14.50
C LYS A 72 -13.93 -4.32 15.66
N PRO A 73 -14.47 -3.22 16.20
CA PRO A 73 -13.90 -2.61 17.40
C PRO A 73 -14.03 -3.56 18.59
N VAL A 74 -13.00 -3.61 19.44
CA VAL A 74 -12.98 -4.35 20.70
C VAL A 74 -12.78 -3.33 21.84
N PRO A 75 -13.87 -2.77 22.39
CA PRO A 75 -13.78 -1.69 23.36
C PRO A 75 -12.99 -2.07 24.63
N GLU A 76 -13.09 -3.32 25.06
CA GLU A 76 -12.42 -3.84 26.26
C GLU A 76 -10.89 -3.84 26.17
N GLU A 77 -10.34 -3.95 24.95
CA GLU A 77 -8.90 -3.89 24.67
C GLU A 77 -8.49 -2.49 24.18
N SER A 78 -9.44 -1.56 24.07
CA SER A 78 -9.20 -0.22 23.57
C SER A 78 -8.74 0.71 24.70
N VAL A 79 -7.63 1.41 24.50
CA VAL A 79 -7.21 2.47 25.42
C VAL A 79 -8.13 3.68 25.28
N LEU A 80 -8.92 3.96 26.30
CA LEU A 80 -9.74 5.17 26.37
C LEU A 80 -8.82 6.38 26.61
N THR A 81 -8.48 7.10 25.54
CA THR A 81 -7.65 8.32 25.61
C THR A 81 -8.47 9.59 25.87
N THR A 82 -9.80 9.48 25.99
CA THR A 82 -10.66 10.63 26.31
C THR A 82 -10.66 10.85 27.83
N PRO A 83 -10.33 12.05 28.34
CA PRO A 83 -10.53 12.34 29.75
C PRO A 83 -12.04 12.26 30.05
N LEU A 84 -12.41 11.40 31.02
CA LEU A 84 -13.74 11.33 31.59
C LEU A 84 -14.09 12.71 32.17
N ILE A 85 -14.80 13.54 31.41
CA ILE A 85 -15.57 14.63 32.01
C ILE A 85 -16.68 13.93 32.81
N PRO A 86 -16.73 14.08 34.15
CA PRO A 86 -17.80 13.46 34.92
C PRO A 86 -19.12 14.02 34.43
N LEU A 87 -20.08 13.14 34.14
CA LEU A 87 -21.47 13.52 33.94
C LEU A 87 -21.89 14.24 35.24
N LEU A 88 -22.04 15.55 35.17
CA LEU A 88 -22.66 16.32 36.25
C LEU A 88 -24.09 15.82 36.37
N ASP A 89 -24.37 15.12 37.47
CA ASP A 89 -25.71 14.88 37.96
C ASP A 89 -26.46 16.22 37.98
N LYS A 90 -27.38 16.37 37.03
CA LYS A 90 -28.40 17.41 37.09
C LYS A 90 -29.43 16.98 38.13
N GLU A 91 -29.07 17.16 39.39
CA GLU A 91 -30.03 17.42 40.47
C GLU A 91 -30.91 18.58 40.02
N GLY A 92 -32.22 18.34 39.92
CA GLY A 92 -33.18 19.39 39.58
C GLY A 92 -34.53 18.89 39.07
N SER A 93 -35.32 18.23 39.93
CA SER A 93 -36.69 18.66 40.24
C SER A 93 -37.25 17.90 41.44
#